data_AF-A0A1G3MGU4-F1
#
_entry.id   AF-A0A1G3MGU4-F1
#
_cell.length_a   1.000
_cell.length_b   1.000
_cell.length_c   1.000
_cell.angle_alpha   90.00
_cell.angle_beta   90.00
_cell.angle_gamma   90.00
#
_symmetry.space_group_name_H-M   'P 1'
#
loop_
_entity.id
_entity.type
_entity.pdbx_description
1 polymer ?
#
loop_
_entity_poly.entity_id
_entity_poly.type
_entity_poly.pdbx_seq_one_letter_code
_entity_poly.pdbx_strand_id
1 'polypeptide(L)'
;MVLSFNEAIDSLSLRKAFSLTPTVSGAWQFNGDNTTATFTPFQDWVRTQTYSLKISTALKTLQNMALVENIESEFLGGTDLAAPQLISLVAINASDTVVLSLLPEDPLMATQVLNVGWEDSWSLQIQFDEPVNCATLDSRLVTEGGPALERVGSNRFAATVVYRLIEKPDWDSVFLCTLKPGIEDQSANKSEAQVQYRIWANGTASRPPEVLAVRMPLLPGEADIAAQLWTLWTVADSWGQFDIEDVPLGYRINTNTATCFEVYIRLAENTELNLYSVMESFRVEATGGAVSFSPKLIKTNTAEFLNPTPDASVSLPYIRIEIHGTLRNSTEAGIVRLIFATSLRDKADRHLAQQWQLPLIK
;
A
#
# COMPACT_ATOMS: atom_id res chain seq x y z
N MET A 1 26.77 -35.67 14.61
CA MET A 1 26.53 -36.20 15.98
C MET A 1 27.89 -36.51 16.61
N VAL A 2 28.08 -36.20 17.89
CA VAL A 2 29.37 -36.38 18.59
C VAL A 2 29.18 -37.33 19.77
N LEU A 3 30.06 -38.33 19.88
CA LEU A 3 30.16 -39.25 21.01
C LEU A 3 31.46 -38.97 21.77
N SER A 4 31.38 -38.84 23.08
CA SER A 4 32.52 -38.59 23.97
C SER A 4 32.68 -39.74 24.95
N PHE A 5 33.91 -40.21 25.10
CA PHE A 5 34.30 -41.33 25.95
C PHE A 5 35.30 -40.85 27.00
N ASN A 6 35.24 -41.43 28.20
CA ASN A 6 36.19 -41.17 29.28
C ASN A 6 37.56 -41.84 29.06
N GLU A 7 37.63 -42.79 28.12
CA GLU A 7 38.84 -43.53 27.76
C GLU A 7 38.96 -43.67 26.24
N ALA A 8 40.18 -43.90 25.76
CA ALA A 8 40.44 -44.11 24.34
C ALA A 8 39.82 -45.44 23.85
N ILE A 9 39.01 -45.37 22.79
CA ILE A 9 38.28 -46.51 22.24
C ILE A 9 38.95 -47.11 21.00
N ASP A 10 38.68 -48.40 20.74
CA ASP A 10 39.00 -49.03 19.47
C ASP A 10 37.96 -48.63 18.40
N SER A 11 38.41 -47.87 17.40
CA SER A 11 37.53 -47.33 16.35
C SER A 11 36.78 -48.40 15.55
N LEU A 12 37.34 -49.59 15.37
CA LEU A 12 36.70 -50.69 14.64
C LEU A 12 35.57 -51.32 15.48
N SER A 13 35.78 -51.47 16.78
CA SER A 13 34.76 -51.95 17.72
C SER A 13 33.57 -50.99 17.79
N LEU A 14 33.79 -49.66 17.81
CA LEU A 14 32.69 -48.69 17.79
C LEU A 14 31.82 -48.85 16.53
N ARG A 15 32.43 -48.99 15.36
CA ARG A 15 31.69 -49.16 14.09
C ARG A 15 30.80 -50.41 14.09
N LYS A 16 31.19 -51.46 14.82
CA LYS A 16 30.40 -52.70 14.98
C LYS A 16 29.35 -52.58 16.08
N ALA A 17 29.67 -51.85 17.14
CA ALA A 17 28.82 -51.73 18.32
C ALA A 17 27.70 -50.69 18.16
N PHE A 18 27.93 -49.69 17.31
CA PHE A 18 27.02 -48.60 17.03
C PHE A 18 25.90 -48.98 16.06
N SER A 19 24.68 -48.58 16.36
CA SER A 19 23.52 -48.71 15.49
C SER A 19 22.56 -47.53 15.68
N LEU A 20 21.88 -47.16 14.60
CA LEU A 20 20.77 -46.20 14.57
C LEU A 20 19.54 -46.88 14.00
N THR A 21 18.38 -46.56 14.56
CA THR A 21 17.07 -46.97 14.05
C THR A 21 16.19 -45.73 13.88
N PRO A 22 15.77 -45.36 12.65
CA PRO A 22 16.12 -45.96 11.36
C PRO A 22 17.62 -45.93 11.05
N THR A 23 18.09 -46.85 10.21
CA THR A 23 19.52 -46.92 9.85
C THR A 23 19.92 -45.71 9.01
N VAL A 24 21.01 -45.04 9.44
CA VAL A 24 21.61 -43.90 8.74
C VAL A 24 23.03 -44.25 8.38
N SER A 25 23.37 -44.13 7.10
CA SER A 25 24.74 -44.28 6.61
C SER A 25 25.53 -43.00 6.83
N GLY A 26 26.80 -43.10 7.19
CA GLY A 26 27.66 -41.94 7.39
C GLY A 26 29.13 -42.28 7.57
N ALA A 27 29.94 -41.26 7.75
CA ALA A 27 31.36 -41.34 8.02
C ALA A 27 31.66 -41.11 9.50
N TRP A 28 32.74 -41.73 9.97
CA TRP A 28 33.28 -41.54 11.31
C TRP A 28 34.61 -40.81 11.23
N GLN A 29 34.75 -39.77 12.06
CA GLN A 29 36.00 -39.09 12.33
C GLN A 29 36.31 -39.21 13.82
N PHE A 30 37.58 -39.48 14.14
CA PHE A 30 38.05 -39.59 15.52
C PHE A 30 39.06 -38.47 15.80
N ASN A 31 39.08 -38.00 17.05
CA ASN A 31 40.16 -37.11 17.50
C ASN A 31 41.48 -37.88 17.68
N GLY A 32 42.59 -37.17 17.88
CA GLY A 32 43.92 -37.78 18.02
C GLY A 32 44.05 -38.79 19.16
N ASP A 33 43.26 -38.61 20.23
CA ASP A 33 43.30 -39.45 21.43
C ASP A 33 42.25 -40.58 21.42
N ASN A 34 41.45 -40.71 20.34
CA ASN A 34 40.33 -41.66 20.23
C ASN A 34 39.32 -41.61 21.40
N THR A 35 39.17 -40.45 22.06
CA THR A 35 38.18 -40.21 23.12
C THR A 35 36.93 -39.50 22.60
N THR A 36 36.96 -39.00 21.37
CA THR A 36 35.81 -38.35 20.73
C THR A 36 35.63 -38.89 19.32
N ALA A 37 34.41 -39.31 19.00
CA ALA A 37 34.02 -39.81 17.68
C ALA A 37 32.86 -38.97 17.13
N THR A 38 33.07 -38.39 15.95
CA THR A 38 32.06 -37.62 15.22
C THR A 38 31.48 -38.48 14.10
N PHE A 39 30.18 -38.71 14.15
CA PHE A 39 29.42 -39.33 13.08
C PHE A 39 28.76 -38.25 12.21
N THR A 40 29.10 -38.27 10.92
CA THR A 40 28.53 -37.39 9.89
C THR A 40 27.71 -38.24 8.92
N PRO A 41 26.37 -38.19 8.99
CA PRO A 41 25.51 -38.82 8.00
C PRO A 41 25.86 -38.41 6.56
N PHE A 42 25.65 -39.30 5.60
CA PHE A 42 25.75 -38.96 4.17
C PHE A 42 24.52 -38.23 3.63
N GLN A 43 23.42 -38.27 4.38
CA GLN A 43 22.19 -37.55 4.09
C GLN A 43 21.78 -36.80 5.35
N ASP A 44 21.14 -35.65 5.19
CA ASP A 44 20.62 -34.88 6.33
C ASP A 44 19.67 -35.73 7.18
N TRP A 45 19.63 -35.44 8.48
CA TRP A 45 18.69 -36.10 9.39
C TRP A 45 17.26 -35.79 8.95
N VAL A 46 16.42 -36.82 8.86
CA VAL A 46 15.01 -36.64 8.53
C VAL A 46 14.35 -35.90 9.70
N ARG A 47 13.74 -34.76 9.41
CA ARG A 47 13.08 -33.94 10.44
C ARG A 47 11.95 -34.70 11.13
N THR A 48 11.78 -34.46 12.43
CA THR A 48 10.75 -35.08 13.28
C THR A 48 10.81 -36.61 13.34
N GLN A 49 11.76 -37.25 12.66
CA GLN A 49 12.02 -38.66 12.76
C GLN A 49 12.75 -38.90 14.08
N THR A 50 12.15 -39.73 14.94
CA THR A 50 12.85 -40.26 16.11
C THR A 50 13.91 -41.26 15.64
N TYR A 51 15.14 -41.04 16.08
CA TYR A 51 16.26 -41.95 15.91
C TYR A 51 16.63 -42.55 17.26
N SER A 52 16.55 -43.87 17.36
CA SER A 52 17.07 -44.62 18.51
C SER A 52 18.52 -45.01 18.22
N LEU A 53 19.43 -44.47 19.01
CA LEU A 53 20.86 -44.76 19.03
C LEU A 53 21.12 -45.89 20.02
N LYS A 54 21.90 -46.88 19.60
CA LYS A 54 22.39 -47.94 20.47
C LYS A 54 23.88 -48.18 20.28
N ILE A 55 24.61 -48.20 21.38
CA ILE A 55 26.01 -48.64 21.45
C ILE A 55 26.03 -49.90 22.31
N SER A 56 26.32 -51.04 21.68
CA SER A 56 26.30 -52.33 22.38
C SER A 56 27.58 -52.60 23.18
N THR A 57 27.53 -53.63 24.03
CA THR A 57 28.68 -54.17 24.78
C THR A 57 29.82 -54.70 23.90
N ALA A 58 29.64 -54.72 22.57
CA ALA A 58 30.72 -55.02 21.62
C ALA A 58 31.77 -53.89 21.49
N LEU A 59 31.46 -52.68 22.00
CA LEU A 59 32.42 -51.57 22.05
C LEU A 59 33.54 -51.91 23.03
N LYS A 60 34.79 -51.63 22.63
CA LYS A 60 35.98 -51.88 23.44
C LYS A 60 36.91 -50.68 23.53
N THR A 61 37.61 -50.58 24.66
CA THR A 61 38.78 -49.69 24.81
C THR A 61 39.98 -50.23 24.04
N LEU A 62 41.04 -49.42 23.88
CA LEU A 62 42.32 -49.88 23.30
C LEU A 62 42.97 -51.01 24.12
N GLN A 63 42.63 -51.13 25.41
CA GLN A 63 43.06 -52.22 26.30
C GLN A 63 42.13 -53.45 26.21
N ASN A 64 41.23 -53.51 25.22
CA ASN A 64 40.30 -54.62 24.99
C ASN A 64 39.31 -54.85 26.15
N MET A 65 39.03 -53.82 26.95
CA MET A 65 37.95 -53.84 27.95
C MET A 65 36.63 -53.49 27.27
N ALA A 66 35.60 -54.30 27.48
CA ALA A 66 34.28 -54.10 26.88
C ALA A 66 33.43 -53.11 27.68
N LEU A 67 32.49 -52.44 27.00
CA LEU A 67 31.45 -51.66 27.65
C LEU A 67 30.58 -52.58 28.53
N VAL A 68 30.25 -52.13 29.75
CA VAL A 68 29.56 -52.95 30.77
C VAL A 68 28.14 -53.30 30.36
N GLU A 69 27.42 -52.33 29.78
CA GLU A 69 26.03 -52.48 29.34
C GLU A 69 25.79 -51.73 28.03
N ASN A 70 24.66 -51.97 27.38
CA ASN A 70 24.31 -51.21 26.18
C ASN A 70 23.93 -49.78 26.58
N ILE A 71 24.41 -48.79 25.82
CA ILE A 71 23.93 -47.41 25.92
C ILE A 71 22.86 -47.23 24.86
N GLU A 72 21.68 -46.77 25.27
CA GLU A 72 20.56 -46.47 24.39
C GLU A 72 20.13 -45.00 24.62
N SER A 73 19.83 -44.30 23.53
CA SER A 73 19.38 -42.91 23.57
C SER A 73 18.45 -42.64 22.39
N GLU A 74 17.53 -41.69 22.54
CA GLU A 74 16.63 -41.26 21.48
C GLU A 74 16.77 -39.77 21.24
N PHE A 75 16.74 -39.38 19.97
CA PHE A 75 16.73 -37.97 19.57
C PHE A 75 15.86 -37.77 18.33
N LEU A 76 15.36 -36.54 18.14
CA LEU A 76 14.66 -36.15 16.93
C LEU A 76 15.66 -35.60 15.91
N GLY A 77 15.48 -35.97 14.64
CA GLY A 77 16.20 -35.32 13.55
C GLY A 77 15.74 -33.86 13.40
N GLY A 78 16.71 -32.95 13.24
CA GLY A 78 16.49 -31.49 13.16
C GLY A 78 16.80 -30.78 14.49
N THR A 79 17.17 -29.50 14.40
CA THR A 79 17.46 -28.64 15.56
C THR A 79 16.40 -27.57 15.80
N ASP A 80 15.53 -27.38 14.82
CA ASP A 80 14.52 -26.36 14.80
C ASP A 80 13.20 -26.98 14.32
N LEU A 81 12.21 -26.89 15.21
CA LEU A 81 10.87 -27.45 15.10
C LEU A 81 9.80 -26.37 15.34
N ALA A 82 10.23 -25.11 15.53
CA ALA A 82 9.30 -24.01 15.72
C ALA A 82 8.77 -23.56 14.36
N ALA A 83 7.49 -23.25 14.28
CA ALA A 83 6.94 -22.63 13.08
C ALA A 83 7.25 -21.13 13.09
N PRO A 84 7.54 -20.54 11.91
CA PRO A 84 7.82 -19.11 11.83
C PRO A 84 6.60 -18.29 12.26
N GLN A 85 6.83 -17.29 13.10
CA GLN A 85 5.80 -16.41 13.62
C GLN A 85 5.92 -15.01 13.02
N LEU A 86 4.77 -14.45 12.64
CA LEU A 86 4.70 -13.06 12.19
C LEU A 86 4.90 -12.14 13.41
N ILE A 87 5.95 -11.31 13.36
CA ILE A 87 6.20 -10.25 14.36
C ILE A 87 5.39 -9.01 14.01
N SER A 88 5.50 -8.53 12.77
CA SER A 88 4.88 -7.27 12.38
C SER A 88 4.62 -7.18 10.88
N LEU A 89 3.63 -6.36 10.56
CA LEU A 89 3.34 -5.87 9.22
C LEU A 89 3.30 -4.35 9.30
N VAL A 90 4.13 -3.66 8.52
CA VAL A 90 4.21 -2.19 8.54
C VAL A 90 4.19 -1.64 7.12
N ALA A 91 3.69 -0.42 6.96
CA ALA A 91 3.87 0.36 5.76
C ALA A 91 5.18 1.14 5.86
N ILE A 92 5.98 1.12 4.79
CA ILE A 92 7.18 1.92 4.63
C ILE A 92 7.04 2.86 3.43
N ASN A 93 7.67 4.03 3.51
CA ASN A 93 7.74 4.96 2.39
C ASN A 93 8.92 4.62 1.44
N ALA A 94 9.11 5.43 0.40
CA ALA A 94 10.20 5.26 -0.57
C ALA A 94 11.62 5.41 0.00
N SER A 95 11.76 5.85 1.26
CA SER A 95 13.03 5.93 2.01
C SER A 95 13.17 4.81 3.04
N ASP A 96 12.41 3.72 2.88
CA ASP A 96 12.37 2.55 3.78
C ASP A 96 12.05 2.88 5.25
N THR A 97 11.44 4.04 5.49
CA THR A 97 11.04 4.47 6.83
C THR A 97 9.64 3.98 7.14
N VAL A 98 9.45 3.38 8.31
CA VAL A 98 8.12 2.98 8.80
C VAL A 98 7.24 4.21 9.00
N VAL A 99 6.12 4.24 8.30
CA VAL A 99 5.14 5.34 8.33
C VAL A 99 3.81 4.91 8.95
N LEU A 100 3.51 3.62 8.97
CA LEU A 100 2.32 3.08 9.61
C LEU A 100 2.59 1.65 10.11
N SER A 101 2.28 1.37 11.38
CA SER A 101 2.21 0.00 11.88
C SER A 101 0.80 -0.54 11.65
N LEU A 102 0.68 -1.62 10.88
CA LEU A 102 -0.62 -2.17 10.55
C LEU A 102 -1.14 -3.06 11.66
N LEU A 103 -2.39 -2.85 12.03
CA LEU A 103 -3.09 -3.64 13.03
C LEU A 103 -3.93 -4.72 12.32
N PRO A 104 -3.81 -5.99 12.77
CA PRO A 104 -4.59 -7.07 12.21
C PRO A 104 -6.08 -6.93 12.57
N GLU A 105 -6.96 -7.43 11.70
CA GLU A 105 -8.36 -7.61 12.04
C GLU A 105 -8.50 -8.64 13.17
N ASP A 106 -9.31 -8.32 14.17
CA ASP A 106 -9.71 -9.24 15.22
C ASP A 106 -11.16 -9.70 14.94
N PRO A 107 -11.39 -10.99 14.64
CA PRO A 107 -12.72 -11.51 14.32
C PRO A 107 -13.68 -11.48 15.52
N LEU A 108 -13.17 -11.29 16.75
CA LEU A 108 -13.97 -11.21 17.97
C LEU A 108 -14.42 -9.78 18.30
N MET A 109 -13.86 -8.77 17.65
CA MET A 109 -14.25 -7.38 17.87
C MET A 109 -15.47 -6.98 17.04
N ALA A 110 -16.40 -6.26 17.68
CA ALA A 110 -17.61 -5.76 17.03
C ALA A 110 -17.32 -4.70 15.95
N THR A 111 -16.25 -3.94 16.11
CA THR A 111 -15.74 -2.97 15.14
C THR A 111 -14.46 -3.48 14.53
N GLN A 112 -14.47 -3.70 13.23
CA GLN A 112 -13.29 -4.10 12.47
C GLN A 112 -12.26 -2.97 12.47
N VAL A 113 -11.00 -3.33 12.70
CA VAL A 113 -9.88 -2.39 12.69
C VAL A 113 -9.60 -1.97 11.25
N LEU A 114 -9.60 -0.66 10.99
CA LEU A 114 -9.33 -0.08 9.68
C LEU A 114 -8.01 0.69 9.73
N ASN A 115 -7.03 0.25 8.95
CA ASN A 115 -5.76 0.95 8.81
C ASN A 115 -5.91 2.08 7.79
N VAL A 116 -5.83 3.33 8.24
CA VAL A 116 -6.08 4.52 7.42
C VAL A 116 -4.80 5.26 7.05
N GLY A 117 -4.89 6.12 6.05
CA GLY A 117 -3.81 6.99 5.61
C GLY A 117 -2.87 6.33 4.62
N TRP A 118 -3.25 5.19 4.03
CA TRP A 118 -2.38 4.50 3.08
C TRP A 118 -2.14 5.34 1.83
N GLU A 119 -0.85 5.54 1.48
CA GLU A 119 -0.42 6.30 0.31
C GLU A 119 -0.04 5.36 -0.86
N ASP A 120 -0.24 5.83 -2.09
CA ASP A 120 0.03 5.11 -3.34
C ASP A 120 1.50 4.72 -3.55
N SER A 121 2.41 5.37 -2.82
CA SER A 121 3.86 5.18 -2.88
C SER A 121 4.40 4.25 -1.79
N TRP A 122 3.55 3.79 -0.87
CA TRP A 122 3.98 2.94 0.24
C TRP A 122 4.16 1.48 -0.17
N SER A 123 5.05 0.81 0.55
CA SER A 123 5.28 -0.63 0.44
C SER A 123 4.98 -1.31 1.77
N LEU A 124 4.65 -2.60 1.72
CA LEU A 124 4.48 -3.45 2.90
C LEU A 124 5.83 -4.05 3.28
N GLN A 125 6.24 -3.91 4.54
CA GLN A 125 7.34 -4.66 5.13
C GLN A 125 6.78 -5.66 6.13
N ILE A 126 7.16 -6.91 5.95
CA ILE A 126 6.72 -8.06 6.75
C ILE A 126 7.92 -8.57 7.53
N GLN A 127 7.78 -8.75 8.84
CA GLN A 127 8.84 -9.26 9.70
C GLN A 127 8.39 -10.54 10.41
N PHE A 128 9.24 -11.56 10.33
CA PHE A 128 9.13 -12.82 11.06
C PHE A 128 10.23 -12.91 12.13
N ASP A 129 10.05 -13.81 13.10
CA ASP A 129 11.03 -14.14 14.12
C ASP A 129 12.23 -14.94 13.60
N GLU A 130 12.08 -15.55 12.42
CA GLU A 130 13.14 -16.27 11.72
C GLU A 130 13.05 -16.13 10.19
N PRO A 131 14.09 -16.53 9.44
CA PRO A 131 14.05 -16.47 7.97
C PRO A 131 13.03 -17.41 7.34
N VAL A 132 12.05 -16.84 6.63
CA VAL A 132 11.03 -17.58 5.89
C VAL A 132 11.41 -17.79 4.43
N ASN A 133 10.96 -18.89 3.84
CA ASN A 133 11.02 -19.19 2.41
C ASN A 133 10.13 -18.22 1.65
N CYS A 134 10.76 -17.26 0.98
CA CYS A 134 10.06 -16.17 0.32
C CYS A 134 9.16 -16.66 -0.83
N ALA A 135 9.44 -17.81 -1.46
CA ALA A 135 8.56 -18.36 -2.49
C ALA A 135 7.23 -18.86 -1.91
N THR A 136 7.26 -19.46 -0.72
CA THR A 136 6.03 -19.83 -0.02
C THR A 136 5.29 -18.59 0.46
N LEU A 137 6.00 -17.58 0.99
CA LEU A 137 5.42 -16.30 1.38
C LEU A 137 4.69 -15.61 0.22
N ASP A 138 5.32 -15.52 -0.96
CA ASP A 138 4.71 -14.92 -2.17
C ASP A 138 3.36 -15.58 -2.51
N SER A 139 3.26 -16.90 -2.34
CA SER A 139 2.02 -17.65 -2.63
C SER A 139 0.94 -17.55 -1.55
N ARG A 140 1.31 -17.06 -0.36
CA ARG A 140 0.43 -16.98 0.83
C ARG A 140 0.01 -15.56 1.17
N LEU A 141 0.71 -14.54 0.66
CA LEU A 141 0.34 -13.15 0.76
C LEU A 141 -0.62 -12.78 -0.39
N VAL A 142 -1.86 -12.44 -0.05
CA VAL A 142 -2.91 -12.18 -1.05
C VAL A 142 -3.59 -10.85 -0.76
N THR A 143 -3.88 -10.09 -1.80
CA THR A 143 -4.74 -8.91 -1.73
C THR A 143 -6.13 -9.19 -2.30
N GLU A 144 -7.16 -8.66 -1.65
CA GLU A 144 -8.55 -8.72 -2.12
C GLU A 144 -9.13 -7.30 -2.18
N GLY A 145 -9.80 -6.97 -3.29
CA GLY A 145 -10.36 -5.63 -3.51
C GLY A 145 -9.34 -4.53 -3.80
N GLY A 146 -8.06 -4.87 -4.00
CA GLY A 146 -7.00 -3.91 -4.32
C GLY A 146 -5.93 -4.50 -5.25
N PRO A 147 -4.87 -3.73 -5.56
CA PRO A 147 -3.81 -4.16 -6.47
C PRO A 147 -3.05 -5.38 -5.98
N ALA A 148 -2.49 -6.16 -6.92
CA ALA A 148 -1.60 -7.26 -6.60
C ALA A 148 -0.27 -6.78 -6.02
N LEU A 149 0.38 -7.63 -5.22
CA LEU A 149 1.67 -7.35 -4.60
C LEU A 149 2.81 -8.03 -5.37
N GLU A 150 3.96 -7.35 -5.42
CA GLU A 150 5.21 -7.89 -5.95
C GLU A 150 6.31 -7.75 -4.90
N ARG A 151 7.08 -8.83 -4.69
CA ARG A 151 8.21 -8.82 -3.76
C ARG A 151 9.34 -7.94 -4.30
N VAL A 152 9.87 -7.09 -3.43
CA VAL A 152 11.11 -6.34 -3.68
C VAL A 152 12.30 -7.22 -3.29
N GLY A 153 13.12 -7.59 -4.28
CA GLY A 153 14.32 -8.41 -4.09
C GLY A 153 14.13 -9.91 -4.37
N SER A 154 15.25 -10.63 -4.40
CA SER A 154 15.33 -12.01 -4.90
C SER A 154 15.84 -13.03 -3.87
N ASN A 155 15.86 -12.66 -2.58
CA ASN A 155 16.29 -13.56 -1.52
C ASN A 155 15.37 -14.78 -1.44
N ARG A 156 15.97 -15.98 -1.38
CA ARG A 156 15.22 -17.24 -1.18
C ARG A 156 14.67 -17.35 0.25
N PHE A 157 15.45 -16.89 1.23
CA PHE A 157 15.06 -16.86 2.64
C PHE A 157 15.35 -15.50 3.24
N ALA A 158 14.41 -14.96 4.02
CA ALA A 158 14.60 -13.70 4.74
C ALA A 158 13.64 -13.58 5.93
N ALA A 159 14.09 -12.98 7.03
CA ALA A 159 13.24 -12.68 8.17
C ALA A 159 12.45 -11.38 7.96
N THR A 160 12.90 -10.51 7.05
CA THR A 160 12.22 -9.28 6.67
C THR A 160 12.06 -9.25 5.16
N VAL A 161 10.83 -9.08 4.70
CA VAL A 161 10.47 -9.09 3.27
C VAL A 161 9.64 -7.86 2.95
N VAL A 162 9.96 -7.21 1.83
CA VAL A 162 9.24 -6.02 1.36
C VAL A 162 8.43 -6.37 0.11
N TYR A 163 7.19 -5.89 0.06
CA TYR A 163 6.28 -6.00 -1.08
C TYR A 163 5.79 -4.62 -1.49
N ARG A 164 5.75 -4.35 -2.79
CA ARG A 164 5.12 -3.15 -3.36
C ARG A 164 3.84 -3.53 -4.08
N LEU A 165 2.88 -2.61 -4.17
CA LEU A 165 1.73 -2.79 -5.05
C LEU A 165 2.18 -2.63 -6.51
N ILE A 166 1.72 -3.51 -7.39
CA ILE A 166 2.06 -3.50 -8.83
C ILE A 166 1.42 -2.28 -9.50
N GLU A 167 0.21 -1.94 -9.07
CA GLU A 167 -0.53 -0.76 -9.50
C GLU A 167 -0.89 0.08 -8.28
N LYS A 168 -1.18 1.36 -8.49
CA LYS A 168 -1.63 2.25 -7.42
C LYS A 168 -3.05 1.85 -7.01
N PRO A 169 -3.37 1.79 -5.70
CA PRO A 169 -4.74 1.60 -5.27
C PRO A 169 -5.57 2.83 -5.62
N ASP A 170 -6.84 2.62 -5.96
CA ASP A 170 -7.78 3.74 -6.14
C ASP A 170 -7.87 4.53 -4.84
N TRP A 171 -7.81 5.86 -4.92
CA TRP A 171 -7.96 6.68 -3.72
C TRP A 171 -9.37 6.52 -3.15
N ASP A 172 -9.46 6.49 -1.83
CA ASP A 172 -10.67 6.18 -1.04
C ASP A 172 -11.14 4.71 -1.13
N SER A 173 -10.40 3.83 -1.82
CA SER A 173 -10.70 2.39 -1.83
C SER A 173 -10.26 1.69 -0.55
N VAL A 174 -10.95 0.60 -0.22
CA VAL A 174 -10.58 -0.30 0.88
C VAL A 174 -10.21 -1.65 0.30
N PHE A 175 -9.04 -2.15 0.68
CA PHE A 175 -8.56 -3.47 0.28
C PHE A 175 -8.09 -4.27 1.49
N LEU A 176 -8.05 -5.58 1.32
CA LEU A 176 -7.63 -6.53 2.34
C LEU A 176 -6.29 -7.11 1.94
N CYS A 177 -5.36 -7.16 2.88
CA CYS A 177 -4.11 -7.91 2.76
C CYS A 177 -4.18 -9.10 3.72
N THR A 178 -4.12 -10.31 3.18
CA THR A 178 -4.26 -11.55 3.96
C THR A 178 -2.99 -12.35 3.86
N LEU A 179 -2.42 -12.67 5.01
CA LEU A 179 -1.35 -13.63 5.16
C LEU A 179 -1.96 -14.99 5.53
N LYS A 180 -1.94 -15.91 4.58
CA LYS A 180 -2.46 -17.28 4.75
C LYS A 180 -1.45 -18.17 5.48
N PRO A 181 -1.91 -19.23 6.18
CA PRO A 181 -1.02 -20.19 6.81
C PRO A 181 -0.23 -20.99 5.77
N GLY A 182 0.82 -21.68 6.23
CA GLY A 182 1.65 -22.56 5.41
C GLY A 182 2.88 -21.88 4.82
N ILE A 183 3.38 -20.81 5.45
CA ILE A 183 4.65 -20.17 5.10
C ILE A 183 5.76 -21.02 5.72
N GLU A 184 6.68 -21.51 4.89
CA GLU A 184 7.76 -22.37 5.33
C GLU A 184 8.96 -21.54 5.78
N ASP A 185 9.68 -21.98 6.82
CA ASP A 185 11.00 -21.46 7.19
C ASP A 185 12.14 -22.22 6.44
N GLN A 186 13.40 -21.97 6.83
CA GLN A 186 14.55 -22.76 6.37
C GLN A 186 14.47 -24.24 6.79
N SER A 187 13.69 -24.49 7.82
CA SER A 187 13.44 -25.80 8.38
C SER A 187 12.24 -26.55 7.80
N ALA A 188 11.53 -25.95 6.84
CA ALA A 188 10.25 -26.42 6.34
C ALA A 188 9.15 -26.57 7.42
N ASN A 189 9.31 -25.96 8.59
CA ASN A 189 8.21 -25.76 9.53
C ASN A 189 7.25 -24.71 8.95
N LYS A 190 5.95 -24.86 9.21
CA LYS A 190 4.90 -24.10 8.53
C LYS A 190 4.17 -23.20 9.51
N SER A 191 4.05 -21.92 9.17
CA SER A 191 3.18 -21.01 9.93
C SER A 191 1.74 -21.53 9.96
N GLU A 192 1.08 -21.41 11.11
CA GLU A 192 -0.29 -21.91 11.32
C GLU A 192 -1.33 -20.77 11.34
N ALA A 193 -0.90 -19.56 11.67
CA ALA A 193 -1.79 -18.42 11.79
C ALA A 193 -2.20 -17.87 10.42
N GLN A 194 -3.48 -17.54 10.30
CA GLN A 194 -3.98 -16.62 9.28
C GLN A 194 -4.11 -15.24 9.91
N VAL A 195 -3.66 -14.21 9.21
CA VAL A 195 -3.79 -12.82 9.66
C VAL A 195 -4.29 -11.96 8.50
N GLN A 196 -5.21 -11.05 8.78
CA GLN A 196 -5.82 -10.19 7.78
C GLN A 196 -5.70 -8.73 8.20
N TYR A 197 -5.49 -7.84 7.24
CA TYR A 197 -5.32 -6.41 7.46
C TYR A 197 -6.24 -5.68 6.49
N ARG A 198 -7.14 -4.84 7.03
CA ARG A 198 -7.96 -3.95 6.22
C ARG A 198 -7.32 -2.59 6.10
N ILE A 199 -7.13 -2.14 4.88
CA ILE A 199 -6.37 -0.95 4.54
C ILE A 199 -7.25 0.00 3.72
N TRP A 200 -7.32 1.26 4.13
CA TRP A 200 -8.02 2.33 3.42
C TRP A 200 -6.98 3.23 2.73
N ALA A 201 -7.01 3.25 1.40
CA ALA A 201 -6.17 4.08 0.54
C ALA A 201 -6.64 5.54 0.50
N ASN A 202 -6.68 6.20 1.67
CA ASN A 202 -7.14 7.59 1.82
C ASN A 202 -6.03 8.54 2.27
N GLY A 203 -4.77 8.19 2.02
CA GLY A 203 -3.63 9.07 2.27
C GLY A 203 -3.79 10.45 1.63
N THR A 204 -3.40 11.51 2.36
CA THR A 204 -3.57 12.90 1.91
C THR A 204 -2.57 13.26 0.82
N ALA A 205 -1.42 12.59 0.76
CA ALA A 205 -0.42 12.82 -0.29
C ALA A 205 -0.78 12.11 -1.61
N SER A 206 -1.75 11.19 -1.62
CA SER A 206 -2.20 10.43 -2.80
C SER A 206 -3.55 10.88 -3.34
N ARG A 207 -4.16 11.90 -2.73
CA ARG A 207 -5.49 12.38 -3.10
C ARG A 207 -5.53 12.88 -4.55
N PRO A 208 -6.48 12.43 -5.39
CA PRO A 208 -6.71 13.00 -6.71
C PRO A 208 -7.24 14.44 -6.61
N PRO A 209 -7.08 15.27 -7.65
CA PRO A 209 -7.74 16.57 -7.70
C PRO A 209 -9.25 16.45 -7.47
N GLU A 210 -9.83 17.34 -6.68
CA GLU A 210 -11.26 17.39 -6.39
C GLU A 210 -11.76 18.82 -6.60
N VAL A 211 -12.71 19.02 -7.52
CA VAL A 211 -13.35 20.32 -7.75
C VAL A 211 -14.43 20.53 -6.70
N LEU A 212 -14.23 21.51 -5.82
CA LEU A 212 -15.12 21.80 -4.70
C LEU A 212 -16.26 22.75 -5.11
N ALA A 213 -15.91 23.81 -5.83
CA ALA A 213 -16.84 24.86 -6.20
C ALA A 213 -16.33 25.68 -7.38
N VAL A 214 -17.26 26.38 -8.03
CA VAL A 214 -16.98 27.37 -9.06
C VAL A 214 -17.73 28.65 -8.71
N ARG A 215 -17.10 29.80 -8.92
CA ARG A 215 -17.77 31.10 -8.82
C ARG A 215 -17.45 31.99 -10.01
N MET A 216 -18.30 32.99 -10.23
CA MET A 216 -18.09 34.02 -11.24
C MET A 216 -18.67 35.36 -10.80
N PRO A 217 -18.17 36.49 -11.34
CA PRO A 217 -18.74 37.81 -11.06
C PRO A 217 -20.01 38.05 -11.88
N LEU A 218 -21.07 38.57 -11.27
CA LEU A 218 -22.31 38.95 -11.95
C LEU A 218 -22.18 40.31 -12.67
N LEU A 219 -21.27 41.16 -12.21
CA LEU A 219 -20.93 42.46 -12.80
C LEU A 219 -19.45 42.48 -13.25
N PRO A 220 -19.06 41.68 -14.25
CA PRO A 220 -17.66 41.57 -14.69
C PRO A 220 -17.07 42.89 -15.24
N GLY A 221 -17.90 43.88 -15.58
CA GLY A 221 -17.45 45.20 -16.03
C GLY A 221 -17.07 46.16 -14.90
N GLU A 222 -17.38 45.83 -13.63
CA GLU A 222 -17.05 46.67 -12.48
C GLU A 222 -15.54 46.64 -12.20
N ALA A 223 -14.95 47.82 -11.99
CA ALA A 223 -13.51 47.99 -11.82
C ALA A 223 -13.05 47.59 -10.40
N ASP A 224 -13.90 47.82 -9.40
CA ASP A 224 -13.67 47.34 -8.04
C ASP A 224 -14.10 45.87 -7.92
N ILE A 225 -13.13 44.97 -7.73
CA ILE A 225 -13.36 43.52 -7.62
C ILE A 225 -14.34 43.18 -6.48
N ALA A 226 -14.35 43.97 -5.40
CA ALA A 226 -15.27 43.77 -4.28
C ALA A 226 -16.74 44.11 -4.66
N ALA A 227 -16.95 44.96 -5.66
CA ALA A 227 -18.26 45.39 -6.13
C ALA A 227 -18.79 44.55 -7.32
N GLN A 228 -18.01 43.59 -7.82
CA GLN A 228 -18.39 42.74 -8.97
C GLN A 228 -19.54 41.74 -8.71
N LEU A 229 -20.06 41.65 -7.48
CA LEU A 229 -21.14 40.74 -7.05
C LEU A 229 -20.87 39.27 -7.44
N TRP A 230 -20.22 38.51 -6.59
CA TRP A 230 -19.83 37.14 -6.90
C TRP A 230 -20.91 36.13 -6.53
N THR A 231 -21.20 35.19 -7.43
CA THR A 231 -22.05 34.02 -7.17
C THR A 231 -21.20 32.76 -7.11
N LEU A 232 -21.46 31.89 -6.13
CA LEU A 232 -20.71 30.65 -5.88
C LEU A 232 -21.66 29.47 -6.00
N TRP A 233 -21.21 28.45 -6.72
CA TRP A 233 -21.92 27.20 -6.87
C TRP A 233 -21.04 26.01 -6.52
N THR A 234 -21.67 25.03 -5.91
CA THR A 234 -21.15 23.71 -5.58
C THR A 234 -21.98 22.64 -6.31
N VAL A 235 -21.59 21.38 -6.22
CA VAL A 235 -22.40 20.28 -6.77
C VAL A 235 -23.80 20.21 -6.12
N ALA A 236 -23.96 20.72 -4.89
CA ALA A 236 -25.26 20.79 -4.22
C ALA A 236 -26.22 21.79 -4.90
N ASP A 237 -25.69 22.76 -5.64
CA ASP A 237 -26.46 23.78 -6.39
C ASP A 237 -26.84 23.30 -7.80
N SER A 238 -26.73 22.00 -8.07
CA SER A 238 -27.18 21.39 -9.32
C SER A 238 -28.64 21.74 -9.59
N TRP A 239 -28.92 22.22 -10.80
CA TRP A 239 -30.21 22.77 -11.23
C TRP A 239 -30.61 24.11 -10.58
N GLY A 240 -29.68 24.78 -9.90
CA GLY A 240 -29.80 26.17 -9.48
C GLY A 240 -29.78 27.15 -10.65
N GLN A 241 -29.86 28.45 -10.36
CA GLN A 241 -29.90 29.50 -11.38
C GLN A 241 -28.50 29.93 -11.86
N PHE A 242 -28.38 30.23 -13.15
CA PHE A 242 -27.24 30.88 -13.78
C PHE A 242 -27.58 32.35 -14.02
N ASP A 243 -27.54 33.15 -12.94
CA ASP A 243 -28.12 34.50 -12.84
C ASP A 243 -27.38 35.59 -13.64
N ILE A 244 -27.26 35.43 -14.96
CA ILE A 244 -26.67 36.45 -15.83
C ILE A 244 -27.74 37.42 -16.36
N GLU A 245 -27.67 38.67 -15.91
CA GLU A 245 -28.62 39.72 -16.30
C GLU A 245 -28.07 40.67 -17.38
N ASP A 246 -28.98 41.23 -18.19
CA ASP A 246 -28.69 42.27 -19.18
C ASP A 246 -28.62 43.66 -18.53
N VAL A 247 -27.54 43.91 -17.77
CA VAL A 247 -27.33 45.17 -17.03
C VAL A 247 -26.05 45.92 -17.47
N PRO A 248 -25.93 47.25 -17.25
CA PRO A 248 -24.83 48.09 -17.75
C PRO A 248 -23.39 47.69 -17.44
N LEU A 249 -23.14 46.79 -16.49
CA LEU A 249 -21.81 46.22 -16.18
C LEU A 249 -21.84 44.68 -16.14
N GLY A 250 -22.95 44.09 -16.54
CA GLY A 250 -23.22 42.66 -16.52
C GLY A 250 -22.98 41.98 -17.87
N TYR A 251 -23.74 40.92 -18.10
CA TYR A 251 -23.64 40.10 -19.31
C TYR A 251 -24.67 40.54 -20.34
N ARG A 252 -24.36 41.62 -21.06
CA ARG A 252 -25.19 42.18 -22.12
C ARG A 252 -25.55 41.13 -23.19
N ILE A 253 -26.83 41.11 -23.58
CA ILE A 253 -27.32 40.19 -24.60
C ILE A 253 -26.54 40.40 -25.91
N ASN A 254 -26.16 39.29 -26.54
CA ASN A 254 -25.40 39.22 -27.79
C ASN A 254 -24.05 39.96 -27.78
N THR A 255 -23.53 40.31 -26.62
CA THR A 255 -22.24 40.99 -26.46
C THR A 255 -21.22 40.04 -25.85
N ASN A 256 -19.99 40.12 -26.35
CA ASN A 256 -18.85 39.40 -25.80
C ASN A 256 -18.34 40.13 -24.55
N THR A 257 -18.58 39.56 -23.38
CA THR A 257 -18.15 40.11 -22.09
C THR A 257 -16.90 39.37 -21.62
N ALA A 258 -15.83 40.12 -21.32
CA ALA A 258 -14.66 39.55 -20.65
C ALA A 258 -15.05 39.18 -19.22
N THR A 259 -14.74 37.96 -18.79
CA THR A 259 -15.11 37.46 -17.46
C THR A 259 -14.14 36.37 -17.02
N CYS A 260 -14.24 35.92 -15.77
CA CYS A 260 -13.49 34.79 -15.24
C CYS A 260 -14.38 33.85 -14.45
N PHE A 261 -14.04 32.56 -14.49
CA PHE A 261 -14.48 31.60 -13.48
C PHE A 261 -13.35 31.42 -12.48
N GLU A 262 -13.65 31.53 -11.20
CA GLU A 262 -12.75 31.06 -10.15
C GLU A 262 -13.17 29.66 -9.71
N VAL A 263 -12.21 28.74 -9.70
CA VAL A 263 -12.47 27.33 -9.38
C VAL A 263 -11.62 26.94 -8.19
N TYR A 264 -12.28 26.30 -7.22
CA TYR A 264 -11.68 25.83 -5.99
C TYR A 264 -11.39 24.35 -6.12
N ILE A 265 -10.12 23.97 -6.06
CA ILE A 265 -9.67 22.59 -6.27
C ILE A 265 -8.87 22.15 -5.05
N ARG A 266 -9.28 21.03 -4.45
CA ARG A 266 -8.48 20.34 -3.44
C ARG A 266 -7.48 19.43 -4.13
N LEU A 267 -6.25 19.41 -3.64
CA LEU A 267 -5.16 18.58 -4.15
C LEU A 267 -4.60 17.68 -3.05
N ALA A 268 -3.76 16.74 -3.47
CA ALA A 268 -2.83 16.08 -2.58
C ALA A 268 -1.91 17.09 -1.86
N GLU A 269 -1.46 16.74 -0.66
CA GLU A 269 -0.47 17.52 0.07
C GLU A 269 0.81 17.70 -0.76
N ASN A 270 1.43 18.88 -0.63
CA ASN A 270 2.69 19.23 -1.29
C ASN A 270 2.67 19.06 -2.83
N THR A 271 1.49 19.06 -3.44
CA THR A 271 1.34 18.92 -4.90
C THR A 271 0.74 20.20 -5.49
N GLU A 272 1.14 20.52 -6.73
CA GLU A 272 0.60 21.65 -7.49
C GLU A 272 -0.27 21.16 -8.64
N LEU A 273 -1.20 22.00 -9.10
CA LEU A 273 -2.04 21.69 -10.26
C LEU A 273 -1.27 21.83 -11.58
N ASN A 274 -1.53 20.94 -12.53
CA ASN A 274 -1.07 21.12 -13.90
C ASN A 274 -2.04 22.06 -14.66
N LEU A 275 -1.66 23.33 -14.83
CA LEU A 275 -2.52 24.33 -15.48
C LEU A 275 -2.86 24.03 -16.95
N TYR A 276 -2.01 23.29 -17.66
CA TYR A 276 -2.34 22.85 -19.02
C TYR A 276 -3.52 21.87 -19.02
N SER A 277 -3.57 20.98 -18.03
CA SER A 277 -4.68 20.04 -17.89
C SER A 277 -6.01 20.75 -17.60
N VAL A 278 -5.98 21.92 -16.95
CA VAL A 278 -7.17 22.75 -16.73
C VAL A 278 -7.72 23.25 -18.06
N MET A 279 -6.87 23.71 -18.99
CA MET A 279 -7.30 24.16 -20.32
C MET A 279 -7.96 23.02 -21.11
N GLU A 280 -7.41 21.81 -20.98
CA GLU A 280 -7.91 20.64 -21.68
C GLU A 280 -9.22 20.12 -21.07
N SER A 281 -9.41 20.27 -19.76
CA SER A 281 -10.52 19.67 -19.01
C SER A 281 -11.72 20.59 -18.82
N PHE A 282 -11.53 21.91 -18.71
CA PHE A 282 -12.63 22.85 -18.45
C PHE A 282 -13.44 23.16 -19.70
N ARG A 283 -14.77 23.05 -19.61
CA ARG A 283 -15.71 23.45 -20.65
C ARG A 283 -16.95 24.10 -20.04
N VAL A 284 -17.57 24.98 -20.82
CA VAL A 284 -18.93 25.47 -20.58
C VAL A 284 -19.77 25.06 -21.77
N GLU A 285 -20.79 24.26 -21.53
CA GLU A 285 -21.75 23.84 -22.55
C GLU A 285 -23.11 24.45 -22.25
N ALA A 286 -23.89 24.77 -23.28
CA ALA A 286 -25.24 25.30 -23.08
C ALA A 286 -26.21 24.74 -24.11
N THR A 287 -27.41 24.35 -23.67
CA THR A 287 -28.49 23.96 -24.58
C THR A 287 -29.07 25.19 -25.27
N GLY A 288 -29.51 25.04 -26.53
CA GLY A 288 -30.15 26.15 -27.27
C GLY A 288 -29.23 27.33 -27.57
N GLY A 289 -27.91 27.22 -27.32
CA GLY A 289 -27.00 28.34 -27.45
C GLY A 289 -27.26 29.46 -26.42
N ALA A 290 -27.82 29.11 -25.25
CA ALA A 290 -28.15 30.06 -24.19
C ALA A 290 -26.93 30.89 -23.74
N VAL A 291 -25.75 30.27 -23.70
CA VAL A 291 -24.46 30.90 -23.41
C VAL A 291 -23.36 30.27 -24.27
N SER A 292 -22.34 31.04 -24.64
CA SER A 292 -21.06 30.49 -25.10
C SER A 292 -19.91 31.09 -24.30
N PHE A 293 -18.94 30.26 -23.91
CA PHE A 293 -17.72 30.72 -23.25
C PHE A 293 -16.49 30.24 -24.02
N SER A 294 -15.50 31.12 -24.16
CA SER A 294 -14.21 30.81 -24.77
C SER A 294 -13.08 31.14 -23.80
N PRO A 295 -12.44 30.13 -23.17
CA PRO A 295 -11.30 30.36 -22.28
C PRO A 295 -10.12 30.94 -23.08
N LYS A 296 -9.41 31.89 -22.49
CA LYS A 296 -8.25 32.57 -23.08
C LYS A 296 -6.98 32.43 -22.24
N LEU A 297 -7.12 32.38 -20.92
CA LEU A 297 -5.99 32.45 -20.01
C LEU A 297 -6.34 31.77 -18.69
N ILE A 298 -5.40 30.99 -18.15
CA ILE A 298 -5.52 30.34 -16.85
C ILE A 298 -4.40 30.82 -15.95
N LYS A 299 -4.73 31.19 -14.72
CA LYS A 299 -3.78 31.64 -13.71
C LYS A 299 -4.08 31.02 -12.35
N THR A 300 -3.04 30.80 -11.56
CA THR A 300 -3.17 30.62 -10.11
C THR A 300 -3.19 31.99 -9.46
N ASN A 301 -4.18 32.28 -8.61
CA ASN A 301 -4.21 33.54 -7.87
C ASN A 301 -4.00 33.28 -6.36
N THR A 302 -2.91 33.83 -5.84
CA THR A 302 -2.52 33.79 -4.41
C THR A 302 -3.01 34.99 -3.61
N ALA A 303 -3.73 35.94 -4.22
CA ALA A 303 -4.30 37.08 -3.52
C ALA A 303 -5.37 36.63 -2.51
N GLU A 304 -5.66 37.48 -1.51
CA GLU A 304 -6.65 37.19 -0.47
C GLU A 304 -8.02 36.80 -1.06
N PHE A 305 -8.70 35.91 -0.34
CA PHE A 305 -10.01 35.42 -0.71
C PHE A 305 -11.05 36.52 -0.50
N LEU A 306 -11.60 37.04 -1.61
CA LEU A 306 -12.86 37.79 -1.55
C LEU A 306 -13.99 36.80 -1.27
N ASN A 307 -15.00 37.19 -0.50
CA ASN A 307 -16.21 36.39 -0.29
C ASN A 307 -17.13 36.45 -1.53
N PRO A 308 -17.92 35.40 -1.81
CA PRO A 308 -18.08 34.15 -1.06
C PRO A 308 -17.03 33.09 -1.42
N THR A 309 -16.46 32.42 -0.43
CA THR A 309 -15.66 31.19 -0.58
C THR A 309 -16.50 29.94 -0.30
N PRO A 310 -16.06 28.75 -0.71
CA PRO A 310 -16.58 27.51 -0.13
C PRO A 310 -16.56 27.61 1.40
N ASP A 311 -17.58 27.05 2.05
CA ASP A 311 -17.84 27.17 3.49
C ASP A 311 -16.55 27.08 4.34
N ALA A 312 -16.40 27.99 5.31
CA ALA A 312 -15.27 28.04 6.24
C ALA A 312 -15.16 26.78 7.12
N SER A 313 -16.23 25.97 7.21
CA SER A 313 -16.18 24.63 7.82
C SER A 313 -15.30 23.63 7.06
N VAL A 314 -15.01 23.90 5.78
CA VAL A 314 -14.07 23.14 4.96
C VAL A 314 -12.64 23.60 5.27
N SER A 315 -12.14 23.24 6.45
CA SER A 315 -10.81 23.57 6.95
C SER A 315 -9.68 22.78 6.25
N LEU A 316 -9.67 22.75 4.91
CA LEU A 316 -8.69 21.99 4.14
C LEU A 316 -8.04 22.87 3.08
N PRO A 317 -6.71 22.76 2.87
CA PRO A 317 -6.03 23.55 1.86
C PRO A 317 -6.57 23.17 0.48
N TYR A 318 -7.27 24.11 -0.14
CA TYR A 318 -7.60 24.08 -1.56
C TYR A 318 -6.85 25.20 -2.25
N ILE A 319 -6.60 25.03 -3.53
CA ILE A 319 -6.09 26.09 -4.40
C ILE A 319 -7.23 26.76 -5.14
N ARG A 320 -7.01 28.01 -5.53
CA ARG A 320 -7.88 28.74 -6.44
C ARG A 320 -7.18 28.93 -7.78
N ILE A 321 -7.90 28.61 -8.85
CA ILE A 321 -7.50 28.95 -10.20
C ILE A 321 -8.52 29.89 -10.83
N GLU A 322 -8.04 30.75 -11.71
CA GLU A 322 -8.86 31.67 -12.49
C GLU A 322 -8.81 31.28 -13.96
N ILE A 323 -9.98 31.09 -14.56
CA ILE A 323 -10.16 30.77 -15.97
C ILE A 323 -10.77 32.00 -16.62
N HIS A 324 -9.92 32.85 -17.18
CA HIS A 324 -10.30 34.07 -17.88
C HIS A 324 -10.71 33.74 -19.31
N GLY A 325 -11.79 34.35 -19.76
CA GLY A 325 -12.30 34.12 -21.10
C GLY A 325 -13.28 35.19 -21.55
N THR A 326 -14.04 34.86 -22.58
CA THR A 326 -15.12 35.69 -23.09
C THR A 326 -16.41 34.90 -23.07
N LEU A 327 -17.41 35.43 -22.38
CA LEU A 327 -18.76 34.88 -22.31
C LEU A 327 -19.68 35.72 -23.19
N ARG A 328 -20.53 35.05 -23.96
CA ARG A 328 -21.61 35.68 -24.72
C ARG A 328 -22.95 35.20 -24.19
N ASN A 329 -23.75 36.14 -23.70
CA ASN A 329 -25.12 35.89 -23.27
C ASN A 329 -26.07 35.92 -24.48
N SER A 330 -26.88 34.89 -24.68
CA SER A 330 -27.92 34.86 -25.72
C SER A 330 -29.31 35.23 -25.16
N THR A 331 -30.30 35.46 -26.03
CA THR A 331 -31.71 35.56 -25.64
C THR A 331 -32.34 34.21 -25.31
N GLU A 332 -31.72 33.11 -25.74
CA GLU A 332 -32.22 31.76 -25.53
C GLU A 332 -32.08 31.33 -24.06
N ALA A 333 -33.11 30.65 -23.56
CA ALA A 333 -33.10 29.96 -22.27
C ALA A 333 -32.47 28.56 -22.41
N GLY A 334 -31.94 28.01 -21.33
CA GLY A 334 -31.36 26.67 -21.39
C GLY A 334 -30.61 26.23 -20.15
N ILE A 335 -30.03 25.04 -20.23
CA ILE A 335 -29.17 24.49 -19.20
C ILE A 335 -27.72 24.84 -19.57
N VAL A 336 -27.04 25.56 -18.69
CA VAL A 336 -25.59 25.81 -18.74
C VAL A 336 -24.90 24.76 -17.89
N ARG A 337 -23.94 24.03 -18.46
CA ARG A 337 -23.15 23.02 -17.76
C ARG A 337 -21.71 23.48 -17.65
N LEU A 338 -21.22 23.59 -16.41
CA LEU A 338 -19.81 23.74 -16.13
C LEU A 338 -19.22 22.34 -15.97
N ILE A 339 -18.16 22.02 -16.71
CA ILE A 339 -17.61 20.66 -16.79
C ILE A 339 -16.10 20.70 -16.57
N PHE A 340 -15.61 19.77 -15.74
CA PHE A 340 -14.21 19.36 -15.68
C PHE A 340 -14.11 17.87 -16.01
N ALA A 341 -13.44 17.57 -17.12
CA ALA A 341 -13.17 16.20 -17.52
C ALA A 341 -12.12 15.52 -16.63
N THR A 342 -12.07 14.18 -16.67
CA THR A 342 -11.07 13.35 -15.97
C THR A 342 -9.62 13.58 -16.46
N SER A 343 -9.43 14.35 -17.53
CA SER A 343 -8.12 14.83 -17.96
C SER A 343 -7.51 15.88 -17.03
N LEU A 344 -8.30 16.48 -16.11
CA LEU A 344 -7.78 17.37 -15.06
C LEU A 344 -6.80 16.58 -14.18
N ARG A 345 -5.57 17.07 -14.05
CA ARG A 345 -4.52 16.40 -13.27
C ARG A 345 -3.64 17.36 -12.48
N ASP A 346 -3.05 16.84 -11.42
CA ASP A 346 -1.98 17.52 -10.69
C ASP A 346 -0.61 17.31 -11.38
N LYS A 347 0.46 17.88 -10.83
CA LYS A 347 1.84 17.70 -11.34
C LYS A 347 2.42 16.31 -11.06
N ALA A 348 1.80 15.53 -10.19
CA ALA A 348 2.14 14.13 -9.93
C ALA A 348 1.35 13.16 -10.84
N ASP A 349 0.67 13.70 -11.86
CA ASP A 349 -0.15 12.96 -12.84
C ASP A 349 -1.34 12.21 -12.22
N ARG A 350 -1.85 12.70 -11.08
CA ARG A 350 -3.11 12.18 -10.51
C ARG A 350 -4.28 12.85 -11.18
N HIS A 351 -5.22 12.04 -11.62
CA HIS A 351 -6.39 12.48 -12.38
C HIS A 351 -7.59 12.72 -11.47
N LEU A 352 -8.44 13.67 -11.86
CA LEU A 352 -9.79 13.80 -11.29
C LEU A 352 -10.52 12.45 -11.43
N ALA A 353 -10.95 11.88 -10.30
CA ALA A 353 -11.45 10.51 -10.24
C ALA A 353 -12.68 10.26 -11.13
N GLN A 354 -13.53 11.26 -11.29
CA GLN A 354 -14.72 11.22 -12.13
C GLN A 354 -15.00 12.59 -12.74
N GLN A 355 -15.65 12.64 -13.90
CA GLN A 355 -16.05 13.91 -14.50
C GLN A 355 -16.89 14.72 -13.51
N TRP A 356 -16.44 15.94 -13.21
CA TRP A 356 -17.20 16.89 -12.43
C TRP A 356 -18.09 17.70 -13.37
N GLN A 357 -19.37 17.82 -13.05
CA GLN A 357 -20.34 18.58 -13.83
C GLN A 357 -21.33 19.30 -12.93
N LEU A 358 -21.67 20.52 -13.33
CA LEU A 358 -22.65 21.35 -12.64
C LEU A 358 -23.63 21.94 -13.67
N PRO A 359 -24.84 21.37 -13.80
CA PRO A 359 -25.91 21.95 -14.60
C PRO A 359 -26.60 23.09 -13.84
N LEU A 360 -26.81 24.22 -14.51
CA LEU A 360 -27.48 25.41 -14.00
C LEU A 360 -28.52 25.89 -15.02
N ILE A 361 -29.63 26.46 -14.55
CA ILE A 361 -30.75 26.94 -15.36
C ILE A 361 -30.53 28.43 -15.63
N LYS A 362 -30.44 28.81 -16.90
CA LYS A 362 -30.43 30.21 -17.32
C LYS A 362 -31.82 30.66 -17.73
#